data_AF-A0A923NBB9-F1
#
_entry.id   AF-A0A923NBB9-F1
#
_cell.length_a   1.000
_cell.length_b   1.000
_cell.length_c   1.000
_cell.angle_alpha   90.00
_cell.angle_beta   90.00
_cell.angle_gamma   90.00
#
_symmetry.space_group_name_H-M   'P 1'
#
loop_
_entity.id
_entity.type
_entity.pdbx_description
1 polymer ?
#
loop_
_entity_poly.entity_id
_entity_poly.type
_entity_poly.pdbx_seq_one_letter_code
_entity_poly.pdbx_strand_id
1 'polypeptide(L)'
;MNKIFSARVAGRWDPYHGKYRPYVLPEDELKCSLLEDRMDKVIACAGCGKPVKFGESFTSLEIHTESGFGFMVCPMCIDQEIERARDAEAMRQEEE
;
A
#
# COMPACT_ATOMS: atom_id res chain seq x y z
N MET A 1 -23.40 -20.02 -2.48
CA MET A 1 -21.94 -19.87 -2.56
C MET A 1 -21.49 -19.09 -1.33
N ASN A 2 -20.99 -19.76 -0.30
CA ASN A 2 -20.40 -19.08 0.85
C ASN A 2 -19.03 -18.55 0.41
N LYS A 3 -18.96 -17.25 0.09
CA LYS A 3 -17.67 -16.56 -0.03
C LYS A 3 -17.09 -16.52 1.37
N ILE A 4 -16.11 -17.38 1.64
CA ILE A 4 -15.29 -17.29 2.85
C ILE A 4 -14.48 -16.00 2.68
N PHE A 5 -14.83 -14.96 3.43
CA PHE A 5 -14.06 -13.72 3.50
C PHE A 5 -12.77 -14.00 4.27
N SER A 6 -11.69 -14.30 3.56
CA SER A 6 -10.36 -14.39 4.16
C SER A 6 -9.73 -13.00 4.10
N ALA A 7 -9.82 -12.25 5.19
CA ALA A 7 -9.12 -10.98 5.33
C ALA A 7 -7.61 -11.19 5.15
N ARG A 8 -7.01 -10.45 4.22
CA ARG A 8 -5.55 -10.42 4.05
C ARG A 8 -5.01 -9.24 4.84
N VAL A 9 -4.18 -9.55 5.82
CA VAL A 9 -3.56 -8.57 6.71
C VAL A 9 -2.17 -8.23 6.20
N ALA A 10 -1.84 -6.94 6.23
CA ALA A 10 -0.56 -6.34 5.94
C ALA A 10 -0.11 -5.48 7.14
N GLY A 11 1.13 -4.99 7.12
CA GLY A 11 1.58 -3.92 7.99
C GLY A 11 1.49 -2.58 7.25
N ARG A 12 0.98 -1.55 7.92
CA ARG A 12 1.10 -0.17 7.44
C ARG A 12 2.09 0.62 8.31
N TRP A 13 3.14 1.12 7.69
CA TRP A 13 4.11 2.02 8.29
C TRP A 13 3.49 3.40 8.55
N ASP A 14 3.64 3.89 9.77
CA ASP A 14 3.28 5.23 10.21
C ASP A 14 4.56 6.08 10.24
N PRO A 15 4.81 6.92 9.19
CA PRO A 15 6.08 7.62 9.06
C PRO A 15 6.32 8.66 10.15
N TYR A 16 5.24 9.15 10.78
CA TYR A 16 5.30 10.14 11.87
C TYR A 16 5.75 9.51 13.19
N HIS A 17 5.36 8.26 13.45
CA HIS A 17 5.65 7.60 14.73
C HIS A 17 6.71 6.48 14.61
N GLY A 18 7.15 6.17 13.40
CA GLY A 18 8.13 5.13 13.14
C GLY A 18 7.66 3.72 13.51
N LYS A 19 6.37 3.41 13.32
CA LYS A 19 5.77 2.13 13.77
C LYS A 19 4.86 1.51 12.71
N TYR A 20 4.86 0.19 12.65
CA TYR A 20 3.87 -0.57 11.89
C TYR A 20 2.58 -0.75 12.67
N ARG A 21 1.45 -0.67 11.98
CA ARG A 21 0.12 -1.03 12.48
C ARG A 21 -0.53 -2.09 11.59
N PRO A 22 -1.35 -2.99 12.13
CA PRO A 22 -2.13 -3.90 11.30
C PRO A 22 -2.98 -3.15 10.29
N TYR A 23 -2.98 -3.62 9.04
CA TYR A 23 -3.74 -3.05 7.95
C TYR A 23 -4.49 -4.16 7.22
N VAL A 24 -5.79 -3.96 7.03
CA VAL A 24 -6.61 -4.89 6.23
C VAL A 24 -6.58 -4.39 4.81
N LEU A 25 -6.07 -5.22 3.90
CA LEU A 25 -6.06 -4.88 2.47
C LEU A 25 -7.51 -4.76 1.97
N PRO A 26 -7.78 -3.85 1.01
CA PRO A 26 -9.07 -3.79 0.35
C PRO A 26 -9.52 -5.17 -0.14
N GLU A 27 -10.73 -5.57 0.24
CA GLU A 27 -11.36 -6.81 -0.20
C GLU A 27 -12.30 -6.51 -1.36
N ASP A 28 -11.90 -6.89 -2.58
CA ASP A 28 -12.74 -6.83 -3.76
C ASP A 28 -12.52 -8.05 -4.68
N GLU A 29 -13.05 -8.01 -5.90
CA GLU A 29 -12.84 -9.06 -6.91
C GLU A 29 -11.40 -9.09 -7.44
N LEU A 30 -10.67 -7.99 -7.30
CA LEU A 30 -9.30 -7.85 -7.71
C LEU A 30 -8.36 -8.19 -6.55
N LYS A 31 -7.08 -8.37 -6.87
CA LYS A 31 -6.06 -8.70 -5.88
C LYS A 31 -5.17 -7.48 -5.69
N CYS A 32 -4.90 -7.13 -4.43
CA CYS A 32 -3.75 -6.31 -4.08
C CYS A 32 -2.47 -7.15 -4.31
N SER A 33 -1.67 -6.78 -5.30
CA SER A 33 -0.52 -7.56 -5.74
C SER A 33 0.79 -6.91 -5.30
N LEU A 34 1.85 -7.74 -5.21
CA LEU A 34 3.23 -7.31 -5.01
C LEU A 34 4.00 -7.31 -6.35
N LEU A 35 3.62 -8.24 -7.22
CA LEU A 35 4.27 -8.50 -8.51
C LEU A 35 3.24 -9.13 -9.44
N GLU A 36 3.33 -8.84 -10.73
CA GLU A 36 2.56 -9.48 -11.78
C GLU A 36 3.44 -9.81 -12.99
N ASP A 37 2.99 -10.77 -13.78
CA ASP A 37 3.66 -11.23 -15.00
C ASP A 37 3.41 -10.32 -16.22
N ARG A 38 2.37 -9.49 -16.16
CA ARG A 38 1.97 -8.58 -17.23
C ARG A 38 1.64 -7.19 -16.71
N MET A 39 2.11 -6.18 -17.45
CA MET A 39 1.93 -4.76 -17.11
C MET A 39 0.49 -4.26 -17.32
N ASP A 40 -0.26 -4.88 -18.22
CA ASP A 40 -1.66 -4.52 -18.53
C ASP A 40 -2.67 -5.15 -17.58
N LYS A 41 -2.22 -6.05 -16.69
CA LYS A 41 -3.09 -6.70 -15.71
C LYS A 41 -3.67 -5.67 -14.74
N VAL A 42 -4.99 -5.69 -14.60
CA VAL A 42 -5.71 -4.84 -13.63
C VAL A 42 -5.65 -5.51 -12.25
N ILE A 43 -5.20 -4.74 -11.25
CA ILE A 43 -5.09 -5.14 -9.85
C ILE A 43 -5.82 -4.12 -8.96
N ALA A 44 -6.06 -4.47 -7.70
CA ALA A 44 -6.56 -3.52 -6.72
C ALA A 44 -5.40 -2.69 -6.15
N CYS A 45 -5.56 -1.37 -6.10
CA CYS A 45 -4.66 -0.50 -5.34
C CYS A 45 -4.75 -0.86 -3.85
N ALA A 46 -3.61 -1.15 -3.22
CA ALA A 46 -3.60 -1.53 -1.80
C ALA A 46 -4.03 -0.41 -0.85
N GLY A 47 -3.92 0.86 -1.25
CA GLY A 47 -4.28 2.00 -0.41
C GLY A 47 -5.75 2.40 -0.46
N CYS A 48 -6.40 2.29 -1.63
CA CYS A 48 -7.78 2.75 -1.82
C CYS A 48 -8.73 1.74 -2.46
N GLY A 49 -8.25 0.55 -2.85
CA GLY A 49 -9.05 -0.50 -3.47
C GLY A 49 -9.44 -0.26 -4.93
N LYS A 50 -9.18 0.92 -5.50
CA LYS A 50 -9.53 1.22 -6.90
C LYS A 50 -8.71 0.35 -7.86
N PRO A 51 -9.30 -0.07 -9.00
CA PRO A 51 -8.58 -0.78 -10.04
C PRO A 51 -7.48 0.10 -10.66
N VAL A 52 -6.31 -0.50 -10.89
CA VAL A 52 -5.17 0.13 -11.56
C VAL A 52 -4.42 -0.92 -12.38
N LYS A 53 -3.84 -0.55 -13.52
CA LYS A 53 -2.94 -1.47 -14.24
C LYS A 53 -1.64 -1.62 -13.46
N PHE A 54 -1.12 -2.84 -13.39
CA PHE A 54 0.14 -3.12 -12.69
C PHE A 54 1.28 -2.21 -13.18
N GLY A 55 1.39 -1.99 -14.50
CA GLY A 55 2.41 -1.12 -15.07
C GLY A 55 2.25 0.38 -14.83
N GLU A 56 1.10 0.81 -14.29
CA GLU A 56 0.80 2.20 -13.91
C GLU A 56 0.78 2.37 -12.38
N SER A 57 1.15 1.32 -11.64
CA SER A 57 1.19 1.31 -10.18
C SER A 57 2.60 1.39 -9.64
N PHE A 58 2.72 1.74 -8.36
CA PHE A 58 3.99 1.96 -7.67
C PHE A 58 4.07 1.11 -6.42
N THR A 59 5.28 0.71 -6.02
CA THR A 59 5.49 0.04 -4.74
C THR A 59 5.20 1.01 -3.60
N SER A 60 4.28 0.65 -2.71
CA SER A 60 3.94 1.44 -1.53
C SER A 60 5.16 1.64 -0.62
N LEU A 61 5.26 2.83 -0.04
CA LEU A 61 6.19 3.17 1.03
C LEU A 61 5.63 2.83 2.41
N GLU A 62 4.32 2.55 2.49
CA GLU A 62 3.62 2.36 3.75
C GLU A 62 3.10 0.92 3.93
N ILE A 63 2.54 0.30 2.89
CA ILE A 63 1.79 -0.95 2.99
C ILE A 63 2.68 -2.13 2.58
N HIS A 64 3.09 -2.92 3.56
CA HIS A 64 4.06 -4.00 3.41
C HIS A 64 3.52 -5.35 3.89
N THR A 65 4.06 -6.42 3.33
CA THR A 65 4.00 -7.76 3.94
C THR A 65 4.74 -7.78 5.27
N GLU A 66 4.52 -8.83 6.07
CA GLU A 66 5.29 -9.07 7.30
C GLU A 66 6.81 -9.12 7.04
N SER A 67 7.22 -9.62 5.88
CA SER A 67 8.62 -9.66 5.42
C SER A 67 9.15 -8.34 4.84
N GLY A 68 8.32 -7.29 4.75
CA GLY A 68 8.73 -5.95 4.28
C GLY A 68 8.55 -5.67 2.78
N PHE A 69 8.00 -6.59 1.98
CA PHE A 69 7.69 -6.32 0.57
C PHE A 69 6.49 -5.40 0.42
N GLY A 70 6.61 -4.34 -0.38
CA GLY A 70 5.56 -3.34 -0.60
C GLY A 70 4.50 -3.80 -1.60
N PHE A 71 3.24 -3.52 -1.27
CA PHE A 71 2.11 -3.71 -2.18
C PHE A 71 2.03 -2.60 -3.22
N MET A 72 1.44 -2.93 -4.36
CA MET A 72 1.22 -1.95 -5.42
C MET A 72 0.08 -0.99 -5.07
N VAL A 73 0.33 0.30 -5.29
CA VAL A 73 -0.61 1.41 -5.09
C VAL A 73 -0.72 2.27 -6.34
N CYS A 74 -1.85 2.95 -6.52
CA CYS A 74 -2.07 3.84 -7.66
C CYS A 74 -1.27 5.16 -7.52
N PRO A 75 -1.11 5.94 -8.60
CA PRO A 75 -0.35 7.20 -8.59
C PRO A 75 -0.77 8.15 -7.47
N MET A 76 -2.09 8.32 -7.27
CA MET A 76 -2.61 9.19 -6.21
C MET A 76 -2.21 8.74 -4.80
N CYS A 77 -2.18 7.43 -4.55
CA CYS A 77 -1.82 6.91 -3.23
C CYS A 77 -0.31 7.04 -2.98
N ILE A 78 0.55 6.77 -3.98
CA ILE A 78 1.99 6.93 -3.80
C ILE A 78 2.38 8.39 -3.58
N ASP A 79 1.74 9.35 -4.28
CA ASP A 79 1.98 10.78 -4.06
C ASP A 79 1.69 11.18 -2.60
N GLN A 80 0.55 10.72 -2.07
CA GLN A 80 0.18 10.96 -0.67
C GLN A 80 1.12 10.29 0.33
N GLU A 81 1.63 9.10 0.02
CA GLU A 81 2.62 8.42 0.87
C GLU A 81 3.97 9.19 0.88
N ILE A 82 4.39 9.71 -0.28
CA ILE A 82 5.59 10.55 -0.41
C ILE A 82 5.44 11.85 0.39
N GLU A 83 4.28 12.51 0.30
CA GLU A 83 3.97 13.71 1.08
C GLU A 83 4.08 13.43 2.59
N ARG A 84 3.42 12.37 3.08
CA ARG A 84 3.51 11.99 4.50
C ARG A 84 4.93 11.65 4.94
N ALA A 85 5.72 10.99 4.09
CA ALA A 85 7.12 10.69 4.39
C ALA A 85 7.97 11.96 4.50
N ARG A 86 7.77 12.93 3.62
CA ARG A 86 8.46 14.24 3.65
C ARG A 86 8.04 15.06 4.86
N ASP A 87 6.75 15.13 5.15
CA ASP A 87 6.23 15.86 6.31
C ASP A 87 6.80 15.29 7.61
N ALA A 88 6.81 13.96 7.74
CA ALA A 88 7.36 13.30 8.92
C ALA A 88 8.88 13.52 9.08
N GLU A 89 9.62 13.62 7.99
CA GLU A 89 11.04 13.95 8.02
C GLU A 89 11.29 15.40 8.44
N ALA A 90 10.50 16.35 7.93
CA ALA A 90 10.59 17.75 8.35
C ALA A 90 10.32 17.90 9.86
N MET A 91 9.31 17.19 10.39
CA MET A 91 9.02 17.20 11.83
C MET A 91 10.19 16.68 12.67
N ARG A 92 10.89 15.62 12.23
CA ARG A 92 12.07 15.11 12.95
C ARG A 92 13.22 16.11 12.98
N GLN A 93 13.45 16.81 11.88
CA GLN A 93 14.50 17.82 11.78
C GLN A 93 14.21 19.07 12.64
N GLU A 94 12.94 19.38 12.90
CA GLU A 94 12.55 20.45 13.83
C GLU A 94 12.72 20.07 15.31
N GLU A 95 12.71 18.77 15.61
CA GLU A 95 12.89 18.24 16.97
C GLU A 95 14.36 18.01 17.36
N GLU A 96 15.28 18.00 16.39
CA GLU A 96 16.74 17.87 16.56
C GLU A 96 17.44 19.21 16.84
#